data_AF-A0A1A9VD22-F1
#
_entry.id   AF-A0A1A9VD22-F1
#
_cell.length_a   1.000
_cell.length_b   1.000
_cell.length_c   1.000
_cell.angle_alpha   90.00
_cell.angle_beta   90.00
_cell.angle_gamma   90.00
#
_symmetry.space_group_name_H-M   'P 1'
#
loop_
_entity.id
_entity.type
_entity.pdbx_description
1 polymer ?
#
loop_
_entity_poly.entity_id
_entity_poly.type
_entity_poly.pdbx_seq_one_letter_code
_entity_poly.pdbx_strand_id
1 'polypeptide(L)'
;MDVFPIIIRKWFPILQILADDIKEKEKPSQKKLRDAVKEVREECSSEKDIFKLYDILMKCNDGVDSKTETQETCEEQLFTFLQERDDYLYKSLFDHLQ
;
A
#
# COMPACT_ATOMS: atom_id res chain seq x y z
N MET A 1 5.63 -9.11 51.10
CA MET A 1 6.33 -10.20 50.41
C MET A 1 5.99 -10.08 48.92
N ASP A 2 6.36 -8.98 48.27
CA ASP A 2 7.72 -8.68 47.73
C ASP A 2 8.12 -9.78 46.74
N VAL A 3 8.45 -9.50 45.47
CA VAL A 3 9.68 -8.80 45.08
C VAL A 3 9.59 -8.39 43.58
N PHE A 4 9.60 -7.07 43.31
CA PHE A 4 10.23 -6.33 42.19
C PHE A 4 10.01 -6.70 40.69
N PRO A 5 10.09 -5.73 39.75
CA PRO A 5 9.76 -4.31 39.86
C PRO A 5 9.00 -3.71 38.65
N ILE A 6 8.19 -2.71 38.99
CA ILE A 6 7.55 -1.71 38.14
C ILE A 6 8.61 -0.71 37.60
N ILE A 7 9.70 -1.18 36.98
CA ILE A 7 10.82 -0.31 36.53
C ILE A 7 10.98 -0.23 35.00
N ILE A 8 10.38 -1.11 34.19
CA ILE A 8 10.55 -1.06 32.72
C ILE A 8 9.49 -0.16 32.03
N ARG A 9 8.50 0.37 32.75
CA ARG A 9 7.43 1.20 32.17
C ARG A 9 7.73 2.71 32.07
N LYS A 10 8.92 3.17 32.46
CA LYS A 10 9.25 4.61 32.47
C LYS A 10 10.04 5.12 31.26
N TRP A 11 10.45 4.25 30.34
CA TRP A 11 11.37 4.64 29.25
C TRP A 11 10.86 4.39 27.84
N PHE A 12 9.70 3.75 27.68
CA PHE A 12 9.03 3.69 26.39
C PHE A 12 7.79 4.56 26.46
N PRO A 13 7.79 5.78 25.86
CA PRO A 13 6.53 6.36 25.46
C PRO A 13 5.90 5.34 24.52
N ILE A 14 4.77 4.77 24.93
CA ILE A 14 3.96 3.94 24.06
C ILE A 14 3.54 4.87 22.92
N LEU A 15 4.28 4.81 21.82
CA LEU A 15 3.93 5.45 20.58
C LEU A 15 2.74 4.66 20.01
N GLN A 16 1.55 4.87 20.58
CA GLN A 16 0.32 4.57 19.88
C GLN A 16 0.25 5.57 18.73
N ILE A 17 0.64 5.14 17.54
CA ILE A 17 0.38 5.87 16.31
C ILE A 17 -1.15 5.83 16.12
N LEU A 18 -1.83 6.83 16.67
CA LEU A 18 -3.19 7.21 16.30
C LEU A 18 -3.09 7.94 14.96
N ALA A 19 -3.11 7.18 13.87
CA ALA A 19 -3.57 7.74 12.61
C ALA A 19 -5.07 7.97 12.78
N ASP A 20 -5.48 9.18 13.23
CA ASP A 20 -6.78 9.83 12.93
C ASP A 20 -7.15 11.02 13.84
N ASP A 21 -6.28 11.52 14.73
CA ASP A 21 -6.56 12.74 15.51
C ASP A 21 -5.80 13.99 15.01
N ILE A 22 -5.98 14.35 13.73
CA ILE A 22 -5.64 15.70 13.27
C ILE A 22 -6.85 16.60 13.53
N LYS A 23 -6.82 17.32 14.66
CA LYS A 23 -7.72 18.45 14.92
C LYS A 23 -7.69 19.41 13.74
N GLU A 24 -8.83 19.57 13.08
CA GLU A 24 -9.09 20.55 12.02
C GLU A 24 -8.71 21.96 12.52
N LYS A 25 -7.50 22.40 12.19
CA LYS A 25 -7.13 23.81 12.22
C LYS A 25 -7.44 24.37 10.84
N GLU A 26 -8.17 25.50 10.83
CA GLU A 26 -8.52 26.33 9.67
C GLU A 26 -7.75 25.99 8.40
N LYS A 27 -8.46 25.45 7.40
CA LYS A 27 -7.91 25.12 6.09
C LYS A 27 -7.40 26.40 5.41
N PRO A 28 -6.08 26.68 5.34
CA PRO A 28 -5.60 27.59 4.31
C PRO A 28 -5.96 26.91 2.98
N SER A 29 -6.53 27.67 2.03
CA SER A 29 -7.10 27.17 0.76
C SER A 29 -6.58 25.78 0.38
N GLN A 30 -7.39 24.73 0.57
CA GLN A 30 -7.05 23.38 0.12
C GLN A 30 -7.05 23.38 -1.40
N LYS A 31 -5.99 23.91 -2.02
CA LYS A 31 -5.57 23.42 -3.32
C LYS A 31 -5.40 21.93 -3.11
N LYS A 32 -6.26 21.13 -3.74
CA LYS A 32 -6.20 19.67 -3.72
C LYS A 32 -4.75 19.29 -4.02
N LEU A 33 -4.04 18.79 -3.00
CA LEU A 33 -2.66 18.36 -3.19
C LEU A 33 -2.69 17.26 -4.24
N ARG A 34 -1.96 17.45 -5.34
CA ARG A 34 -1.90 16.49 -6.44
C ARG A 34 -1.14 15.25 -5.99
N ASP A 35 -1.75 14.08 -6.08
CA ASP A 35 -1.09 12.79 -5.82
C ASP A 35 -0.52 12.23 -7.13
N ALA A 36 0.71 12.65 -7.44
CA ALA A 36 1.41 12.20 -8.63
C ALA A 36 1.63 10.69 -8.66
N VAL A 37 1.76 10.04 -7.50
CA VAL A 37 1.96 8.59 -7.43
C VAL A 37 0.72 7.86 -7.92
N LYS A 38 -0.46 8.30 -7.48
CA LYS A 38 -1.72 7.70 -7.90
C LYS A 38 -1.96 7.86 -9.41
N GLU A 39 -1.77 9.08 -9.93
CA GLU A 39 -1.98 9.37 -11.36
C GLU A 39 -1.07 8.51 -12.24
N VAL A 40 0.24 8.52 -11.95
CA VAL A 40 1.20 7.72 -12.73
C VAL A 40 0.89 6.24 -12.58
N ARG A 41 0.55 5.74 -11.38
CA ARG A 41 0.21 4.31 -11.18
C ARG A 41 -0.96 3.85 -12.05
N GLU A 42 -1.99 4.68 -12.21
CA GLU A 42 -3.15 4.37 -13.06
C GLU A 42 -2.73 4.27 -14.53
N GLU A 43 -1.86 5.17 -15.00
CA GLU A 43 -1.27 5.11 -16.34
C GLU A 43 -0.42 3.83 -16.52
N CYS A 44 0.46 3.51 -15.57
CA CYS A 44 1.30 2.30 -15.59
C CYS A 44 0.44 1.03 -15.75
N SER A 45 -0.69 0.99 -15.04
CA SER A 45 -1.56 -0.19 -14.99
C SER A 45 -2.35 -0.40 -16.30
N SER A 46 -2.42 0.63 -17.14
CA SER A 46 -3.08 0.57 -18.45
C SER A 46 -2.17 0.05 -19.58
N GLU A 47 -0.86 -0.03 -19.33
CA GLU A 47 0.10 -0.58 -20.28
C GLU A 47 -0.23 -2.04 -20.60
N LYS A 48 -0.22 -2.38 -21.89
CA LYS A 48 -0.79 -3.64 -22.39
C LYS A 48 -0.19 -4.88 -21.72
N ASP A 49 1.10 -4.89 -21.45
CA ASP A 49 1.79 -6.04 -20.85
C ASP A 49 1.59 -6.10 -19.33
N ILE A 50 1.56 -4.95 -18.64
CA ILE A 50 1.24 -4.87 -17.21
C ILE A 50 -0.23 -5.25 -16.96
N PHE A 51 -1.14 -4.83 -17.84
CA PHE A 51 -2.55 -5.19 -17.78
C PHE A 51 -2.80 -6.70 -17.91
N LYS A 52 -2.00 -7.40 -18.73
CA LYS A 52 -2.07 -8.87 -18.80
C LYS A 52 -1.68 -9.53 -17.47
N LEU A 53 -0.67 -9.00 -16.78
CA LEU A 53 -0.27 -9.50 -15.47
C LEU A 53 -1.37 -9.28 -14.44
N TYR A 54 -2.07 -8.14 -14.52
CA TYR A 54 -3.27 -7.88 -13.72
C TYR A 54 -4.39 -8.90 -14.01
N ASP A 55 -4.67 -9.21 -15.29
CA ASP A 55 -5.65 -10.23 -15.67
C ASP A 55 -5.28 -11.63 -15.14
N ILE A 56 -3.99 -11.99 -15.16
CA ILE A 56 -3.49 -13.23 -14.56
C ILE A 56 -3.72 -13.25 -13.05
N LEU A 57 -3.42 -12.15 -12.35
CA LEU A 57 -3.67 -12.01 -10.92
C LEU A 57 -5.17 -12.14 -10.60
N MET A 58 -6.06 -11.52 -11.38
CA MET A 58 -7.50 -11.62 -11.18
C MET A 58 -8.02 -13.04 -11.38
N LYS A 59 -7.54 -13.74 -12.42
CA LYS A 59 -7.88 -15.15 -12.65
C LYS A 59 -7.44 -16.05 -11.50
N CYS A 60 -6.28 -15.79 -10.92
CA CYS A 60 -5.83 -16.51 -9.73
C CYS A 60 -6.78 -16.25 -8.56
N ASN A 61 -7.09 -14.98 -8.27
CA ASN A 61 -7.98 -14.62 -7.17
C ASN A 61 -9.36 -15.28 -7.33
N ASP A 62 -9.97 -15.20 -8.52
CA ASP A 62 -11.24 -15.87 -8.81
C ASP A 62 -11.16 -17.39 -8.57
N GLY A 63 -10.03 -18.00 -8.94
CA GLY A 63 -9.78 -19.42 -8.73
C GLY A 63 -9.62 -19.79 -7.26
N VAL A 64 -8.88 -19.01 -6.48
CA VAL A 64 -8.67 -19.22 -5.03
C VAL A 64 -9.97 -18.97 -4.26
N ASP A 65 -10.66 -17.88 -4.54
CA ASP A 65 -11.92 -17.48 -3.88
C ASP A 65 -13.05 -18.47 -4.18
N SER A 66 -13.00 -19.19 -5.30
CA SER A 66 -13.97 -20.23 -5.64
C SER A 66 -13.85 -21.51 -4.78
N LYS A 67 -12.75 -21.69 -4.03
CA LYS A 67 -12.47 -22.91 -3.28
C LYS A 67 -12.93 -22.78 -1.83
N THR A 68 -13.68 -23.78 -1.34
CA THR A 68 -14.15 -23.82 0.04
C THR A 68 -13.01 -23.98 1.05
N GLU A 69 -12.00 -24.78 0.71
CA GLU A 69 -10.79 -24.98 1.52
C GLU A 69 -9.59 -25.08 0.57
N THR A 70 -8.62 -24.16 0.71
CA THR A 70 -7.38 -24.17 -0.07
C THR A 70 -6.25 -23.52 0.73
N GLN A 71 -5.02 -23.95 0.47
CA GLN A 71 -3.80 -23.29 0.96
C GLN A 71 -3.11 -22.49 -0.15
N GLU A 72 -3.65 -22.52 -1.37
CA GLU A 72 -3.16 -21.75 -2.49
C GLU A 72 -3.31 -20.25 -2.22
N THR A 73 -2.32 -19.47 -2.64
CA THR A 73 -2.31 -18.01 -2.59
C THR A 73 -1.96 -17.47 -3.97
N CYS A 74 -2.27 -16.20 -4.20
CA CYS A 74 -1.95 -15.49 -5.44
C CYS A 74 -0.74 -14.55 -5.28
N GLU A 75 0.14 -14.84 -4.31
CA GLU A 75 1.29 -13.98 -3.98
C GLU A 75 2.27 -13.86 -5.16
N GLU A 76 2.52 -14.95 -5.88
CA GLU A 76 3.43 -14.93 -7.05
C GLU A 76 2.93 -13.99 -8.15
N GLN A 77 1.64 -14.09 -8.51
CA GLN A 77 1.01 -13.25 -9.51
C GLN A 77 0.96 -11.79 -9.03
N LEU A 78 0.74 -11.57 -7.73
CA LEU A 78 0.74 -10.25 -7.13
C LEU A 78 2.13 -9.61 -7.22
N PHE A 79 3.18 -10.30 -6.78
CA PHE A 79 4.54 -9.76 -6.82
C PHE A 79 5.02 -9.53 -8.25
N THR A 80 4.66 -10.41 -9.19
CA THR A 80 4.97 -10.23 -10.61
C THR A 80 4.31 -8.96 -11.18
N PHE A 81 3.01 -8.76 -10.92
CA PHE A 81 2.30 -7.55 -11.33
C PHE A 81 2.89 -6.28 -10.69
N LEU A 82 3.15 -6.33 -9.38
CA LEU A 82 3.71 -5.20 -8.64
C LEU A 82 5.09 -4.82 -9.16
N GLN A 83 5.97 -5.79 -9.38
CA GLN A 83 7.33 -5.53 -9.86
C GLN A 83 7.31 -4.79 -11.20
N GLU A 84 6.58 -5.31 -12.19
CA GLU A 84 6.54 -4.71 -13.53
C GLU A 84 5.85 -3.34 -13.53
N ARG A 85 4.76 -3.18 -12.77
CA ARG A 85 4.07 -1.89 -12.64
C ARG A 85 4.95 -0.85 -11.95
N ASP A 86 5.61 -1.23 -10.87
CA ASP A 86 6.39 -0.30 -10.05
C ASP A 86 7.74 0.04 -10.71
N ASP A 87 8.32 -0.86 -11.51
CA ASP A 87 9.47 -0.57 -12.37
C ASP A 87 9.16 0.49 -13.43
N TYR A 88 7.95 0.45 -14.00
CA TYR A 88 7.48 1.52 -14.89
C TYR A 88 7.20 2.80 -14.10
N LEU A 89 6.48 2.70 -12.96
CA LEU A 89 6.17 3.85 -12.10
C LEU A 89 7.43 4.61 -11.73
N TYR A 90 8.49 3.93 -11.30
CA TYR A 90 9.74 4.56 -10.88
C TYR A 90 10.39 5.38 -12.00
N LYS A 91 10.30 4.90 -13.26
CA LYS A 91 10.83 5.61 -14.43
C LYS A 91 10.07 6.89 -14.74
N SER A 92 8.78 6.95 -14.43
CA SER A 92 7.88 8.05 -14.81
C SER A 92 7.53 8.99 -13.66
N LEU A 93 7.63 8.53 -12.41
CA LEU A 93 7.12 9.25 -11.24
C LEU A 93 7.83 10.59 -11.02
N PHE A 94 9.15 10.62 -11.14
CA PHE A 94 9.93 11.81 -10.84
C PHE A 94 9.74 12.93 -11.87
N ASP A 95 9.31 12.61 -13.08
CA ASP A 95 8.91 13.61 -14.08
C ASP A 95 7.65 14.38 -13.65
N HIS A 96 6.85 13.80 -12.74
CA HIS A 96 5.57 14.34 -12.27
C HIS A 96 5.66 15.03 -10.89
N LEU A 97 6.84 15.09 -10.26
CA LEU A 97 7.06 15.62 -8.91
C LEU A 97 7.71 17.02 -8.86
N GLN A 98 7.58 17.82 -9.93
CA GLN A 98 8.11 19.19 -10.01
C GLN A 98 7.53 20.17 -8.98
#